data_AF-A4Q9S3-F1
#
_entry.id   AF-A4Q9S3-F1
#
_cell.length_a   1.000
_cell.length_b   1.000
_cell.length_c   1.000
_cell.angle_alpha   90.00
_cell.angle_beta   90.00
_cell.angle_gamma   90.00
#
_symmetry.space_group_name_H-M   'P 1'
#
loop_
_entity.id
_entity.type
_entity.pdbx_description
1 polymer ?
#
loop_
_entity_poly.entity_id
_entity_poly.type
_entity_poly.pdbx_seq_one_letter_code
_entity_poly.pdbx_strand_id
1 'polypeptide(L)'
;MTDPIEQAFERIRAEAMRRNGSVPDLNKNDAFRRPPAPKGGVEKRKKGRASGLDGRQKRYVRGAESLGSVLNKEIQRRGWGKDIAGGWVTSNWEELVGAKIAQHTRVEMIKDKKLFITCDSTAWATNLRMMQRQILQVIAEKVGPNIITELRIFGPQAPSWRKGPLHVKGRGPRDTYG
;
A
#
# COMPACT_ATOMS: atom_id res chain seq x y z
N MET A 1 4.80 38.24 -38.66
CA MET A 1 4.11 36.95 -38.81
C MET A 1 3.70 36.52 -37.41
N THR A 2 2.40 36.44 -37.12
CA THR A 2 1.93 35.99 -35.80
C THR A 2 2.22 34.51 -35.66
N ASP A 3 2.76 34.09 -34.52
CA ASP A 3 3.22 32.72 -34.29
C ASP A 3 2.00 31.75 -34.34
N PRO A 4 2.04 30.64 -35.11
CA PRO A 4 0.94 29.67 -35.15
C PRO A 4 0.56 29.12 -33.77
N ILE A 5 1.52 29.05 -32.84
CA ILE A 5 1.27 28.59 -31.46
C ILE A 5 0.40 29.59 -30.70
N GLU A 6 0.67 30.90 -30.83
CA GLU A 6 -0.16 31.95 -30.20
C GLU A 6 -1.59 31.93 -30.75
N GLN A 7 -1.76 31.76 -32.07
CA GLN A 7 -3.10 31.67 -32.66
C GLN A 7 -3.87 30.43 -32.18
N ALA A 8 -3.21 29.29 -32.06
CA ALA A 8 -3.84 28.07 -31.53
C ALA A 8 -4.26 28.28 -30.07
N PHE A 9 -3.40 28.93 -29.27
CA PHE A 9 -3.66 29.22 -27.87
C PHE A 9 -4.84 30.19 -27.69
N GLU A 10 -4.89 31.26 -28.47
CA GLU A 10 -6.01 32.21 -28.53
C GLU A 10 -7.33 31.49 -28.85
N ARG A 11 -7.33 30.56 -29.82
CA ARG A 11 -8.53 29.77 -30.17
C ARG A 11 -9.01 28.91 -29.01
N ILE A 12 -8.10 28.21 -28.32
CA ILE A 12 -8.44 27.40 -27.13
C ILE A 12 -9.05 28.29 -26.04
N ARG A 13 -8.49 29.49 -25.82
CA ARG A 13 -8.99 30.44 -24.82
C ARG A 13 -10.38 30.98 -25.19
N ALA A 14 -10.61 31.29 -26.46
CA ALA A 14 -11.93 31.72 -26.95
C ALA A 14 -12.99 30.60 -26.84
N GLU A 15 -12.60 29.34 -27.09
CA GLU A 15 -13.47 28.18 -26.90
C GLU A 15 -13.79 27.94 -25.42
N ALA A 16 -12.78 28.05 -24.55
CA ALA A 16 -12.95 27.91 -23.11
C ALA A 16 -13.84 29.01 -22.52
N MET A 17 -13.69 30.27 -22.95
CA MET A 17 -14.60 31.37 -22.59
C MET A 17 -16.05 31.06 -22.96
N ARG A 18 -16.29 30.50 -24.15
CA ARG A 18 -17.64 30.12 -24.59
C ARG A 18 -18.24 28.98 -23.78
N ARG A 19 -17.43 27.99 -23.37
CA ARG A 19 -17.88 26.82 -22.61
C ARG A 19 -18.07 27.09 -21.12
N ASN A 20 -17.09 27.71 -20.47
CA ASN A 20 -17.04 27.85 -19.02
C ASN A 20 -17.34 29.28 -18.51
N GLY A 21 -17.47 30.26 -19.40
CA GLY A 21 -17.73 31.66 -19.04
C GLY A 21 -16.55 32.40 -18.38
N SER A 22 -15.42 31.72 -18.13
CA SER A 22 -14.24 32.30 -17.50
C SER A 22 -12.97 31.55 -17.91
N VAL A 23 -11.89 32.29 -18.18
CA VAL A 23 -10.54 31.75 -18.43
C VAL A 23 -9.55 32.32 -17.42
N PRO A 24 -8.59 31.51 -16.92
CA PRO A 24 -7.59 31.99 -15.97
C PRO A 24 -6.79 33.17 -16.51
N ASP A 25 -6.61 34.21 -15.70
CA ASP A 25 -5.77 35.37 -16.02
C ASP A 25 -4.28 35.01 -15.92
N LEU A 26 -3.61 34.90 -17.07
CA LEU A 26 -2.18 34.55 -17.13
C LEU A 26 -1.27 35.63 -16.52
N ASN A 27 -1.73 36.89 -16.49
CA ASN A 27 -0.95 37.97 -15.88
C ASN A 27 -1.13 38.04 -14.36
N LYS A 28 -2.09 37.27 -13.80
CA LYS A 28 -2.35 37.23 -12.37
C LYS A 28 -1.32 36.29 -11.75
N ASN A 29 -0.17 36.88 -11.39
CA ASN A 29 0.95 36.26 -10.68
C ASN A 29 0.55 34.97 -9.97
N ASP A 30 0.83 33.86 -10.63
CA ASP A 30 0.32 32.53 -10.35
C ASP A 30 0.46 32.17 -8.86
N ALA A 31 -0.53 31.47 -8.30
CA ALA A 31 -0.49 30.98 -6.93
C ALA A 31 0.73 30.09 -6.63
N PHE A 32 1.40 29.61 -7.68
CA PHE A 32 2.66 28.85 -7.59
C PHE A 32 3.89 29.72 -7.37
N ARG A 33 3.83 31.03 -7.66
CA ARG A 33 4.86 31.95 -7.19
C ARG A 33 4.57 32.19 -5.72
N ARG A 34 5.32 31.50 -4.84
CA ARG A 34 5.34 31.78 -3.39
C ARG A 34 5.23 33.29 -3.22
N PRO A 35 4.18 33.82 -2.57
CA PRO A 35 4.00 35.25 -2.46
C PRO A 35 5.31 35.85 -1.94
N PRO A 36 5.78 36.98 -2.51
CA PRO A 36 6.98 37.62 -1.99
C PRO A 36 6.78 37.80 -0.49
N ALA A 37 7.72 37.28 0.31
CA ALA A 37 7.67 37.38 1.76
C ALA A 37 7.32 38.83 2.11
N PRO A 38 6.27 39.09 2.91
CA PRO A 38 5.76 40.43 3.14
C PRO A 38 6.91 41.32 3.61
N LYS A 39 7.30 42.28 2.75
CA LYS A 39 8.36 43.24 3.02
C LYS A 39 7.93 44.08 4.23
N GLY A 40 8.60 43.93 5.35
CA GLY A 40 8.61 44.94 6.41
C GLY A 40 7.33 45.11 7.23
N GLY A 41 6.35 44.22 7.10
CA GLY A 41 5.35 44.08 8.14
C GLY A 41 6.04 43.47 9.34
N VAL A 42 6.45 44.30 10.30
CA VAL A 42 6.78 43.87 11.66
C VAL A 42 5.54 43.16 12.15
N GLU A 43 5.43 41.88 11.84
CA GLU A 43 4.41 40.99 12.36
C GLU A 43 4.58 41.15 13.85
N LYS A 44 3.64 41.89 14.45
CA LYS A 44 3.68 42.29 15.84
C LYS A 44 3.80 40.97 16.58
N ARG A 45 5.04 40.60 16.93
CA ARG A 45 5.35 39.43 17.74
C ARG A 45 4.45 39.63 18.93
N LYS A 46 3.34 38.89 18.99
CA LYS A 46 2.40 39.01 20.10
C LYS A 46 3.25 38.62 21.29
N LYS A 47 3.75 39.65 22.00
CA LYS A 47 4.74 39.50 23.06
C LYS A 47 4.12 38.82 24.28
N GLY A 48 2.81 38.57 24.25
CA GLY A 48 2.12 37.69 25.19
C GLY A 48 2.25 36.23 24.78
N ARG A 49 2.75 35.39 25.71
CA ARG A 49 2.61 33.93 25.65
C ARG A 49 1.15 33.58 25.32
N ALA A 50 0.96 32.59 24.45
CA ALA A 50 -0.38 32.17 24.03
C ALA A 50 -1.26 31.85 25.26
N SER A 51 -2.21 32.74 25.57
CA SER A 51 -3.29 32.44 26.51
C SER A 51 -4.30 31.50 25.88
N GLY A 52 -5.04 30.79 26.74
CA GLY A 52 -6.29 30.14 26.37
C GLY A 52 -7.32 31.16 25.86
N LEU A 53 -8.44 30.66 25.33
CA LEU A 53 -9.54 31.49 24.82
C LEU A 53 -10.08 32.45 25.90
N ASP A 54 -9.90 32.08 27.16
CA ASP A 54 -10.24 32.76 28.40
C ASP A 54 -9.16 33.74 28.90
N GLY A 55 -8.06 33.94 28.18
CA GLY A 55 -7.00 34.86 28.57
C GLY A 55 -6.05 34.32 29.65
N ARG A 56 -6.28 33.12 30.20
CA ARG A 56 -5.39 32.47 31.17
C ARG A 56 -4.19 31.80 30.50
N GLN A 57 -3.09 31.65 31.22
CA GLN A 57 -1.93 30.89 30.75
C GLN A 57 -2.36 29.47 30.37
N LYS A 58 -2.10 29.03 29.13
CA LYS A 58 -2.32 27.63 28.75
C LYS A 58 -1.55 26.75 29.73
N ARG A 59 -2.25 25.83 30.39
CA ARG A 59 -1.63 24.82 31.25
C ARG A 59 -0.57 24.10 30.42
N TYR A 60 0.65 24.02 30.93
CA TYR A 60 1.69 23.18 30.35
C TYR A 60 1.24 21.72 30.55
N VAL A 61 0.48 21.20 29.60
CA VAL A 61 0.11 19.79 29.57
C VAL A 61 1.41 19.06 29.26
N ARG A 62 2.06 18.55 30.29
CA ARG A 62 3.20 17.63 30.17
C ARG A 62 2.62 16.30 29.67
N GLY A 63 2.14 16.29 28.44
CA GLY A 63 1.58 15.12 27.79
C GLY A 63 2.72 14.18 27.50
N ALA A 64 2.76 13.03 28.18
CA ALA A 64 3.55 11.93 27.68
C ALA A 64 3.02 11.56 26.29
N GLU A 65 3.93 11.25 25.37
CA GLU A 65 3.51 10.69 24.09
C GLU A 65 2.76 9.38 24.35
N SER A 66 1.68 9.13 23.60
CA SER A 66 0.98 7.85 23.72
C SER A 66 1.93 6.71 23.36
N LEU A 67 1.79 5.55 24.01
CA LEU A 67 2.59 4.37 23.68
C LEU A 67 2.51 4.04 22.18
N GLY A 68 1.32 4.16 21.58
CA GLY A 68 1.12 3.97 20.14
C GLY A 68 1.90 4.98 19.28
N SER A 69 1.98 6.25 19.69
CA SER A 69 2.78 7.25 18.99
C SER A 69 4.28 6.94 19.07
N VAL A 70 4.78 6.52 20.23
CA VAL A 70 6.18 6.14 20.42
C VAL A 70 6.51 4.89 19.63
N LEU A 71 5.68 3.85 19.70
CA LEU A 71 5.84 2.61 18.94
C LEU A 71 5.81 2.88 17.43
N ASN A 72 4.85 3.66 16.94
CA ASN A 72 4.78 4.01 15.52
C ASN A 72 6.03 4.77 15.07
N LYS A 73 6.52 5.72 15.87
CA LYS A 73 7.80 6.39 15.58
C LYS A 73 8.95 5.40 15.50
N GLU A 74 9.01 4.43 16.41
CA GLU A 74 10.08 3.44 16.45
C GLU A 74 9.99 2.43 15.28
N ILE A 75 8.79 1.99 14.91
CA ILE A 75 8.52 1.15 13.74
C ILE A 75 8.99 1.85 12.46
N GLN A 76 8.69 3.14 12.32
CA GLN A 76 9.12 3.93 11.16
C GLN A 76 10.63 4.16 11.16
N ARG A 77 11.21 4.52 12.31
CA ARG A 77 12.66 4.76 12.45
C ARG A 77 13.50 3.52 12.15
N ARG A 78 13.05 2.34 12.58
CA ARG A 78 13.75 1.06 12.37
C ARG A 78 13.38 0.36 11.06
N GLY A 79 12.35 0.85 10.37
CA GLY A 79 11.86 0.23 9.13
C GLY A 79 11.14 -1.11 9.34
N TRP A 80 10.71 -1.41 10.57
CA TRP A 80 10.02 -2.67 10.93
C TRP A 80 8.62 -2.82 10.32
N GLY A 81 8.11 -1.78 9.68
CA GLY A 81 6.77 -1.79 9.09
C GLY A 81 6.53 -2.99 8.19
N LYS A 82 7.54 -3.44 7.42
CA LYS A 82 7.42 -4.58 6.49
C LYS A 82 7.34 -5.92 7.22
N ASP A 83 8.18 -6.13 8.22
CA ASP A 83 8.24 -7.40 8.96
C ASP A 83 6.99 -7.58 9.84
N ILE A 84 6.54 -6.49 10.48
CA ILE A 84 5.30 -6.47 11.27
C ILE A 84 4.09 -6.70 10.37
N ALA A 85 4.05 -6.04 9.20
CA ALA A 85 3.02 -6.24 8.20
C ALA A 85 2.95 -7.70 7.72
N GLY A 86 4.09 -8.34 7.48
CA GLY A 86 4.15 -9.76 7.15
C GLY A 86 3.62 -10.64 8.28
N GLY A 87 4.05 -10.38 9.52
CA GLY A 87 3.57 -11.11 10.70
C GLY A 87 2.06 -10.96 10.92
N TRP A 88 1.50 -9.79 10.62
CA TRP A 88 0.05 -9.57 10.66
C TRP A 88 -0.69 -10.44 9.65
N VAL A 89 -0.19 -10.56 8.41
CA VAL A 89 -0.77 -11.45 7.39
C VAL A 89 -0.74 -12.92 7.84
N THR A 90 0.39 -13.38 8.40
CA THR A 90 0.49 -14.75 8.93
C THR A 90 -0.49 -15.00 10.06
N SER A 91 -0.68 -14.02 10.95
CA SER A 91 -1.58 -14.14 12.12
C SER A 91 -3.06 -14.08 11.74
N ASN A 92 -3.40 -13.32 10.70
CA ASN A 92 -4.78 -13.09 10.25
C ASN A 92 -5.09 -13.81 8.93
N TRP A 93 -4.36 -14.89 8.62
CA TRP A 93 -4.54 -15.62 7.37
C TRP A 93 -5.99 -16.11 7.20
N GLU A 94 -6.60 -16.61 8.28
CA GLU A 94 -7.99 -17.04 8.29
C GLU A 94 -8.99 -15.92 7.95
N GLU A 95 -8.76 -14.69 8.42
CA GLU A 95 -9.59 -13.54 8.04
C GLU A 95 -9.45 -13.18 6.56
N LEU A 96 -8.24 -13.32 6.00
CA LEU A 96 -7.91 -12.91 4.63
C LEU A 96 -8.48 -13.85 3.57
N VAL A 97 -8.41 -15.16 3.79
CA VAL A 97 -8.86 -16.17 2.80
C VAL A 97 -10.15 -16.89 3.21
N GLY A 98 -10.55 -16.78 4.46
CA GLY A 98 -11.69 -17.50 5.05
C GLY A 98 -11.32 -18.85 5.63
N ALA A 99 -12.13 -19.30 6.60
CA ALA A 99 -11.92 -20.51 7.39
C ALA A 99 -11.64 -21.77 6.55
N LYS A 100 -12.40 -22.02 5.49
CA LYS A 100 -12.26 -23.23 4.67
C LYS A 100 -10.90 -23.31 3.95
N ILE A 101 -10.39 -22.18 3.46
CA ILE A 101 -9.10 -22.14 2.78
C ILE A 101 -7.97 -22.20 3.80
N ALA A 102 -8.10 -21.47 4.92
CA ALA A 102 -7.10 -21.47 5.99
C ALA A 102 -6.91 -22.85 6.64
N GLN A 103 -7.96 -23.67 6.71
CA GLN A 103 -7.85 -25.04 7.24
C GLN A 103 -6.95 -25.96 6.41
N HIS A 104 -6.83 -25.73 5.10
CA HIS A 104 -6.08 -26.59 4.17
C HIS A 104 -4.78 -25.96 3.66
N THR A 105 -4.43 -24.79 4.18
CA THR A 105 -3.30 -23.99 3.71
C THR A 105 -2.51 -23.44 4.89
N ARG A 106 -1.19 -23.42 4.75
CA ARG A 106 -0.29 -22.95 5.80
C ARG A 106 0.70 -21.96 5.22
N VAL A 107 0.81 -20.81 5.85
CA VAL A 107 1.84 -19.82 5.52
C VAL A 107 3.15 -20.29 6.16
N GLU A 108 4.14 -20.63 5.33
CA GLU A 108 5.45 -21.09 5.80
C GLU A 108 6.36 -19.92 6.15
N MET A 109 6.48 -18.98 5.20
CA MET A 109 7.41 -17.87 5.33
C MET A 109 7.08 -16.73 4.38
N ILE A 110 7.62 -15.55 4.69
CA ILE A 110 7.59 -14.38 3.82
C ILE A 110 9.02 -14.01 3.48
N LYS A 111 9.33 -13.93 2.19
CA LYS A 111 10.66 -13.53 1.71
C LYS A 111 10.55 -12.80 0.38
N ASP A 112 11.31 -11.73 0.22
CA ASP A 112 11.38 -10.93 -1.01
C ASP A 112 10.00 -10.44 -1.49
N LYS A 113 9.13 -10.03 -0.55
CA LYS A 113 7.71 -9.68 -0.79
C LYS A 113 6.85 -10.82 -1.33
N LYS A 114 7.30 -12.07 -1.17
CA LYS A 114 6.56 -13.27 -1.58
C LYS A 114 6.09 -14.02 -0.35
N LEU A 115 4.81 -14.39 -0.35
CA LEU A 115 4.22 -15.24 0.68
C LEU A 115 4.29 -16.70 0.21
N PHE A 116 5.03 -17.52 0.93
CA PHE A 116 5.17 -18.95 0.64
C PHE A 116 4.11 -19.73 1.41
N ILE A 117 3.31 -20.50 0.67
CA ILE A 117 2.13 -21.20 1.19
C ILE A 117 2.23 -22.67 0.81
N THR A 118 2.10 -23.56 1.79
CA THR A 118 1.93 -25.00 1.58
C THR A 118 0.45 -25.36 1.65
N CYS A 119 0.00 -26.24 0.76
CA CYS A 119 -1.36 -26.78 0.76
C CYS A 119 -1.34 -28.28 1.01
N ASP A 120 -2.38 -28.80 1.67
CA ASP A 120 -2.50 -30.23 1.95
C ASP A 120 -2.80 -31.07 0.70
N SER A 121 -3.39 -30.44 -0.34
CA SER A 121 -3.75 -31.08 -1.62
C SER A 121 -3.49 -30.13 -2.81
N THR A 122 -3.15 -30.69 -3.97
CA THR A 122 -2.98 -29.99 -5.25
C THR A 122 -4.28 -29.37 -5.75
N ALA A 123 -5.44 -29.95 -5.43
CA ALA A 123 -6.74 -29.32 -5.72
C ALA A 123 -6.86 -27.97 -4.99
N TRP A 124 -6.54 -27.93 -3.68
CA TRP A 124 -6.51 -26.70 -2.90
C TRP A 124 -5.46 -25.71 -3.39
N ALA A 125 -4.27 -26.20 -3.72
CA ALA A 125 -3.21 -25.37 -4.30
C ALA A 125 -3.65 -24.72 -5.62
N THR A 126 -4.40 -25.45 -6.45
CA THR A 126 -4.95 -24.94 -7.71
C THR A 126 -6.01 -23.88 -7.46
N ASN A 127 -6.91 -24.11 -6.48
CA ASN A 127 -7.90 -23.12 -6.08
C ASN A 127 -7.23 -21.81 -5.63
N LEU A 128 -6.22 -21.90 -4.76
CA LEU A 128 -5.45 -20.73 -4.32
C LEU A 128 -4.76 -19.99 -5.48
N ARG A 129 -4.19 -20.72 -6.45
CA ARG A 129 -3.56 -20.10 -7.63
C ARG A 129 -4.57 -19.29 -8.45
N MET A 130 -5.79 -19.79 -8.59
CA MET A 130 -6.86 -19.05 -9.29
C MET A 130 -7.27 -17.79 -8.52
N MET A 131 -7.32 -17.86 -7.19
CA MET A 131 -7.70 -16.74 -6.32
C MET A 131 -6.55 -15.77 -6.00
N GLN A 132 -5.32 -16.06 -6.45
CA GLN A 132 -4.11 -15.31 -6.06
C GLN A 132 -4.24 -13.79 -6.24
N ARG A 133 -4.83 -13.34 -7.36
CA ARG A 133 -5.01 -11.91 -7.61
C ARG A 133 -5.92 -11.26 -6.57
N GLN A 134 -7.02 -11.91 -6.22
CA GLN A 134 -7.98 -11.43 -5.24
C GLN A 134 -7.35 -11.39 -3.83
N ILE A 135 -6.60 -12.43 -3.46
CA ILE A 135 -5.92 -12.50 -2.16
C ILE A 135 -4.91 -11.35 -2.04
N LEU A 136 -4.11 -11.11 -3.10
CA LEU A 136 -3.15 -9.99 -3.12
C LEU A 136 -3.84 -8.62 -3.00
N GLN A 137 -5.03 -8.45 -3.59
CA GLN A 137 -5.83 -7.23 -3.46
C GLN A 137 -6.29 -7.02 -2.01
N VAL A 138 -6.88 -8.03 -1.38
CA VAL A 138 -7.34 -7.95 0.01
C VAL A 138 -6.16 -7.66 0.96
N ILE A 139 -5.01 -8.29 0.75
CA ILE A 139 -3.80 -8.02 1.53
C ILE A 139 -3.35 -6.57 1.35
N ALA A 140 -3.33 -6.07 0.10
CA ALA A 140 -2.92 -4.70 -0.18
C ALA A 140 -3.87 -3.66 0.44
N GLU A 141 -5.17 -3.96 0.51
CA GLU A 141 -6.17 -3.11 1.16
C GLU A 141 -6.00 -3.06 2.68
N LYS A 142 -5.72 -4.21 3.31
CA LYS A 142 -5.63 -4.32 4.78
C LYS A 142 -4.29 -3.83 5.33
N VAL A 143 -3.20 -4.17 4.67
CA VAL A 143 -1.83 -4.00 5.19
C VAL A 143 -1.06 -2.89 4.46
N GLY A 144 -1.47 -2.61 3.23
CA GLY A 144 -0.87 -1.58 2.38
C GLY A 144 -0.18 -2.16 1.14
N PRO A 145 0.08 -1.31 0.15
CA PRO A 145 0.68 -1.72 -1.11
C PRO A 145 2.14 -2.15 -0.94
N ASN A 146 2.62 -3.01 -1.85
CA ASN A 146 4.02 -3.42 -1.96
C ASN A 146 4.63 -4.17 -0.76
N ILE A 147 3.82 -4.65 0.19
CA ILE A 147 4.25 -5.55 1.26
C ILE A 147 4.36 -6.98 0.73
N ILE A 148 3.26 -7.51 0.20
CA ILE A 148 3.21 -8.82 -0.46
C ILE A 148 2.83 -8.58 -1.92
N THR A 149 3.71 -8.96 -2.83
CA THR A 149 3.55 -8.75 -4.28
C THR A 149 3.27 -10.04 -5.03
N GLU A 150 3.63 -11.20 -4.46
CA GLU A 150 3.49 -12.49 -5.12
C GLU A 150 3.15 -13.58 -4.10
N LEU A 151 2.33 -14.55 -4.51
CA LEU A 151 2.10 -15.77 -3.74
C LEU A 151 2.87 -16.92 -4.39
N ARG A 152 3.59 -17.69 -3.57
CA ARG A 152 4.29 -18.92 -3.98
C ARG A 152 3.60 -20.09 -3.30
N ILE A 153 2.80 -20.81 -4.08
CA ILE A 153 1.90 -21.84 -3.58
C ILE A 153 2.46 -23.21 -3.96
N PHE A 154 2.74 -24.04 -2.96
CA PHE A 154 3.17 -25.42 -3.11
C PHE A 154 2.02 -26.37 -2.76
N GLY A 155 1.86 -27.39 -3.60
CA GLY A 155 1.04 -28.55 -3.23
C GLY A 155 1.81 -29.49 -2.30
N PRO A 156 1.18 -30.58 -1.84
CA PRO A 156 1.87 -31.62 -1.10
C PRO A 156 3.02 -32.20 -1.92
N GLN A 157 4.05 -32.72 -1.26
CA GLN A 157 5.17 -33.39 -1.92
C GLN A 157 4.66 -34.66 -2.61
N ALA A 158 4.72 -34.68 -3.95
CA ALA A 158 4.30 -35.83 -4.72
C ALA A 158 5.22 -37.03 -4.43
N PRO A 159 4.67 -38.24 -4.20
CA PRO A 159 5.49 -39.44 -4.04
C PRO A 159 6.37 -39.69 -5.27
N SER A 160 7.55 -40.27 -5.06
CA SER A 160 8.37 -40.81 -6.13
C SER A 160 8.09 -42.30 -6.31
N TRP A 161 7.44 -42.67 -7.42
CA TRP A 161 7.24 -44.07 -7.82
C TRP A 161 8.43 -44.67 -8.58
N ARG A 162 9.49 -43.88 -8.80
CA ARG A 162 10.75 -44.39 -9.33
C ARG A 162 11.42 -45.23 -8.24
N LYS A 163 11.24 -46.54 -8.32
CA LYS A 163 11.87 -47.52 -7.45
C LYS A 163 12.96 -48.25 -8.24
N GLY A 164 14.22 -48.05 -7.85
CA GLY A 164 15.37 -48.77 -8.41
C GLY A 164 15.76 -48.39 -9.86
N PRO A 165 16.88 -48.93 -10.35
CA PRO A 165 17.43 -48.61 -11.66
C PRO A 165 16.61 -49.20 -12.84
N LEU A 166 15.94 -50.34 -12.64
CA LEU A 166 15.13 -51.03 -13.67
C LEU A 166 13.64 -50.63 -13.65
N HIS A 167 13.34 -49.34 -13.43
CA HIS A 167 11.97 -48.84 -13.47
C HIS A 167 11.46 -48.74 -14.92
N VAL A 168 10.26 -49.25 -15.20
CA VAL A 168 9.55 -49.00 -16.46
C VAL A 168 8.96 -47.59 -16.44
N LYS A 169 9.21 -46.80 -17.48
CA LYS A 169 8.53 -45.51 -17.70
C LYS A 169 7.04 -45.75 -17.98
N GLY A 170 6.26 -46.01 -16.94
CA GLY A 170 4.81 -46.05 -17.02
C GLY A 170 4.22 -44.65 -17.27
N ARG A 171 2.89 -44.57 -17.41
CA ARG A 171 2.17 -43.29 -17.32
C ARG A 171 2.56 -42.68 -15.97
N GLY A 172 3.07 -41.45 -15.96
CA GLY A 172 3.58 -40.79 -14.76
C GLY A 172 2.55 -40.69 -13.62
N PRO A 173 2.90 -39.97 -12.53
CA PRO A 173 1.98 -39.75 -11.40
C PRO A 173 0.57 -39.44 -11.90
N ARG A 174 -0.41 -40.27 -11.51
CA ARG A 174 -1.82 -39.95 -11.74
C ARG A 174 -2.19 -38.81 -10.79
N ASP A 175 -3.24 -38.08 -11.13
CA ASP A 175 -3.94 -37.12 -10.26
C ASP A 175 -4.50 -37.73 -8.95
N THR A 176 -4.08 -38.95 -8.60
CA THR A 176 -4.58 -39.76 -7.49
C THR A 176 -4.06 -39.34 -6.13
N TYR A 177 -3.03 -38.50 -6.04
CA TYR A 177 -2.49 -38.05 -4.76
C TYR A 177 -2.62 -36.55 -4.67
N GLY A 178 -3.72 -36.15 -4.00
CA GLY A 178 -3.94 -34.85 -3.35
C GLY A 178 -3.79 -33.67 -4.26
#